data_AF-A0A945BCE6-F1
#
_entry.id   AF-A0A945BCE6-F1
#
_cell.length_a   1.000
_cell.length_b   1.000
_cell.length_c   1.000
_cell.angle_alpha   90.00
_cell.angle_beta   90.00
_cell.angle_gamma   90.00
#
_symmetry.space_group_name_H-M   'P 1'
#
loop_
_entity.id
_entity.type
_entity.pdbx_description
1 polymer ?
#
loop_
_entity_poly.entity_id
_entity_poly.type
_entity_poly.pdbx_seq_one_letter_code
_entity_poly.pdbx_strand_id
1 'polypeptide(L)'
;MHLLTLTSGNTNDQNDPIDLNQSPAEIVFLSSADTENSLISTARKKIKNYPKLRVTNLINLSHNMSVDLYINKTLGTAKVIVARILGGKNYWPYGIEQLNELSKINNIKLILLPGDDKPDNILFQLSNVDSDTYNDLWSYFNEGGLDNTINALQYLKYIITNKDKPPLPKSILPIGIYWPNIGNIDIKDIKKRWVKNYPLVGITFYRALFQSNQTSTIDSLILSLGNEGFNSLPLYAKSFKDKKNVAIASHLFSKYNPDAIINLTGF
;
A
#
# COMPACT_ATOMS: atom_id res chain seq x y z
N MET A 1 -16.17 13.28 -30.80
CA MET A 1 -15.60 12.42 -29.74
C MET A 1 -15.94 13.07 -28.40
N HIS A 2 -16.73 12.41 -27.55
CA HIS A 2 -17.11 12.95 -26.23
C HIS A 2 -16.08 12.52 -25.19
N LEU A 3 -15.68 13.45 -24.33
CA LEU A 3 -14.63 13.30 -23.34
C LEU A 3 -15.30 13.19 -21.97
N LEU A 4 -15.16 12.05 -21.30
CA LEU A 4 -15.83 11.81 -20.02
C LEU A 4 -14.98 12.34 -18.87
N THR A 5 -15.53 13.30 -18.13
CA THR A 5 -14.96 13.72 -16.83
C THR A 5 -15.32 12.68 -15.77
N LEU A 6 -14.33 12.17 -15.04
CA LEU A 6 -14.58 11.28 -13.91
C LEU A 6 -15.42 11.98 -12.84
N THR A 7 -16.68 11.57 -12.74
CA THR A 7 -17.55 11.79 -11.58
C THR A 7 -17.55 10.50 -10.76
N SER A 8 -17.51 10.63 -9.43
CA SER A 8 -17.43 9.49 -8.52
C SER A 8 -18.59 8.52 -8.77
N GLY A 9 -18.31 7.28 -9.21
CA GLY A 9 -19.30 6.20 -9.30
C GLY A 9 -19.69 5.68 -10.69
N ASN A 10 -19.14 6.21 -11.79
CA ASN A 10 -19.43 5.65 -13.13
C ASN A 10 -18.49 4.49 -13.49
N THR A 11 -19.07 3.31 -13.76
CA THR A 11 -18.40 2.19 -14.44
C THR A 11 -18.41 2.45 -15.93
N ASN A 12 -17.33 3.04 -16.46
CA ASN A 12 -17.16 3.27 -17.90
C ASN A 12 -16.65 2.01 -18.61
N ASP A 13 -16.98 1.88 -19.89
CA ASP A 13 -16.31 0.91 -20.78
C ASP A 13 -14.81 1.22 -20.81
N GLN A 14 -13.98 0.20 -20.62
CA GLN A 14 -12.52 0.33 -20.44
C GLN A 14 -11.76 0.97 -21.61
N ASN A 15 -12.44 1.24 -22.74
CA ASN A 15 -11.87 1.75 -23.98
C ASN A 15 -12.15 3.23 -24.26
N ASP A 16 -13.03 3.89 -23.52
CA ASP A 16 -13.27 5.31 -23.76
C ASP A 16 -12.19 6.18 -23.10
N PRO A 17 -11.78 7.30 -23.74
CA PRO A 17 -10.83 8.22 -23.14
C PRO A 17 -11.45 8.93 -21.93
N ILE A 18 -10.67 8.98 -20.85
CA ILE A 18 -11.06 9.55 -19.56
C ILE A 18 -10.16 10.74 -19.26
N ASP A 19 -10.76 11.87 -18.91
CA ASP A 19 -10.05 12.98 -18.27
C ASP A 19 -10.18 12.88 -16.76
N LEU A 20 -9.04 12.61 -16.10
CA LEU A 20 -8.99 12.52 -14.65
C LEU A 20 -9.26 13.87 -13.97
N ASN A 21 -9.08 14.98 -14.68
CA ASN A 21 -9.23 16.35 -14.18
C ASN A 21 -8.49 16.60 -12.85
N GLN A 22 -7.34 15.94 -12.67
CA GLN A 22 -6.49 16.13 -11.50
C GLN A 22 -5.65 17.39 -11.68
N SER A 23 -5.57 18.23 -10.65
CA SER A 23 -4.70 19.40 -10.72
C SER A 23 -3.22 18.99 -10.64
N PRO A 24 -2.29 19.82 -11.15
CA PRO A 24 -0.86 19.54 -11.09
C PRO A 24 -0.31 19.23 -9.69
N ALA A 25 0.72 18.40 -9.64
CA ALA A 25 1.40 17.98 -8.43
C ALA A 25 2.89 17.73 -8.64
N GLU A 26 3.66 17.72 -7.55
CA GLU A 26 5.11 17.51 -7.57
C GLU A 26 5.46 16.02 -7.47
N ILE A 27 4.60 15.22 -6.84
CA ILE A 27 4.73 13.78 -6.73
C ILE A 27 3.48 13.15 -7.32
N VAL A 28 3.66 12.18 -8.21
CA VAL A 28 2.58 11.36 -8.78
C VAL A 28 2.85 9.89 -8.48
N PHE A 29 1.82 9.19 -8.03
CA PHE A 29 1.83 7.75 -7.79
C PHE A 29 0.73 7.07 -8.62
N LEU A 30 1.13 6.08 -9.42
CA LEU A 30 0.24 5.32 -10.29
C LEU A 30 0.28 3.85 -9.89
N SER A 31 -0.87 3.22 -9.68
CA SER A 31 -0.95 1.78 -9.40
C SER A 31 -2.30 1.23 -9.85
N SER A 32 -2.32 0.00 -10.36
CA SER A 32 -3.58 -0.69 -10.66
C SER A 32 -4.31 -1.21 -9.41
N ALA A 33 -3.65 -1.23 -8.25
CA ALA A 33 -4.20 -1.75 -7.00
C ALA A 33 -4.90 -0.66 -6.18
N ASP A 34 -6.22 -0.73 -6.06
CA ASP A 34 -7.00 0.24 -5.25
C ASP A 34 -6.67 0.19 -3.76
N THR A 35 -6.29 -0.99 -3.27
CA THR A 35 -5.81 -1.20 -1.90
C THR A 35 -4.57 -0.36 -1.61
N GLU A 36 -3.64 -0.30 -2.56
CA GLU A 36 -2.43 0.51 -2.47
C GLU A 36 -2.73 2.01 -2.64
N ASN A 37 -3.56 2.39 -3.60
CA ASN A 37 -3.98 3.79 -3.77
C ASN A 37 -4.62 4.34 -2.48
N SER A 38 -5.45 3.53 -1.82
CA SER A 38 -6.08 3.85 -0.53
C SER A 38 -5.05 3.96 0.60
N LEU A 39 -4.07 3.04 0.63
CA LEU A 39 -2.99 3.05 1.61
C LEU A 39 -2.10 4.29 1.47
N ILE A 40 -1.71 4.66 0.25
CA ILE A 40 -0.94 5.88 -0.05
C ILE A 40 -1.71 7.13 0.42
N SER A 41 -3.01 7.21 0.12
CA SER A 41 -3.86 8.32 0.57
C SER A 41 -3.92 8.41 2.09
N THR A 42 -4.04 7.26 2.77
CA THR A 42 -4.03 7.19 4.25
C THR A 42 -2.69 7.61 4.83
N ALA A 43 -1.58 7.09 4.31
CA ALA A 43 -0.23 7.44 4.73
C ALA A 43 0.06 8.94 4.53
N ARG A 44 -0.35 9.50 3.39
CA ARG A 44 -0.17 10.94 3.09
C ARG A 44 -0.81 11.84 4.15
N LYS A 45 -1.98 11.47 4.69
CA LYS A 45 -2.67 12.25 5.75
C LYS A 45 -1.87 12.32 7.06
N LYS A 46 -0.95 11.37 7.30
CA LYS A 46 -0.10 11.33 8.50
C LYS A 46 1.14 12.24 8.39
N ILE A 47 1.47 12.73 7.19
CA ILE A 47 2.69 13.52 6.94
C ILE A 47 2.35 15.01 6.80
N LYS A 48 2.93 15.83 7.69
CA LYS A 48 2.84 17.30 7.61
C LYS A 48 3.84 17.86 6.59
N ASN A 49 3.52 19.01 5.97
CA ASN A 49 4.41 19.74 5.06
C ASN A 49 5.02 18.84 3.97
N TYR A 50 4.16 18.22 3.17
CA TYR A 50 4.56 17.28 2.12
C TYR A 50 4.15 17.84 0.74
N PRO A 51 5.00 17.67 -0.30
CA PRO A 51 4.71 18.14 -1.66
C PRO A 51 3.33 17.72 -2.16
N LYS A 52 2.75 18.44 -3.12
CA LYS A 52 1.45 18.03 -3.68
C LYS A 52 1.60 16.62 -4.27
N LEU A 53 0.70 15.73 -3.87
CA LEU A 53 0.66 14.32 -4.27
C LEU A 53 -0.61 14.06 -5.09
N ARG A 54 -0.47 13.38 -6.22
CA ARG A 54 -1.59 12.76 -6.94
C ARG A 54 -1.44 11.25 -6.95
N VAL A 55 -2.56 10.59 -6.75
CA VAL A 55 -2.68 9.14 -6.77
C VAL A 55 -3.78 8.82 -7.77
N THR A 56 -3.54 7.89 -8.68
CA THR A 56 -4.59 7.43 -9.59
C THR A 56 -4.41 5.96 -9.95
N ASN A 57 -5.53 5.32 -10.27
CA ASN A 57 -5.53 3.97 -10.79
C ASN A 57 -5.07 3.97 -12.26
N LEU A 58 -4.10 3.12 -12.60
CA LEU A 58 -3.62 2.94 -13.98
C LEU A 58 -4.72 2.52 -14.95
N ILE A 59 -5.77 1.85 -14.49
CA ILE A 59 -6.93 1.46 -15.30
C ILE A 59 -7.62 2.69 -15.90
N ASN A 60 -7.63 3.83 -15.20
CA ASN A 60 -8.21 5.08 -15.73
C ASN A 60 -7.33 5.72 -16.83
N LEU A 61 -6.14 5.19 -17.04
CA LEU A 61 -5.16 5.62 -18.05
C LEU A 61 -4.91 4.52 -19.10
N SER A 62 -5.87 3.59 -19.27
CA SER A 62 -5.79 2.51 -20.26
C SER A 62 -5.74 3.02 -21.70
N HIS A 63 -6.52 4.05 -22.02
CA HIS A 63 -6.56 4.66 -23.34
C HIS A 63 -5.47 5.73 -23.53
N ASN A 64 -4.78 5.73 -24.68
CA ASN A 64 -3.65 6.62 -24.97
C ASN A 64 -3.98 8.11 -24.76
N MET A 65 -5.15 8.54 -25.25
CA MET A 65 -5.60 9.92 -25.04
C MET A 65 -5.79 10.29 -23.56
N SER A 66 -6.15 9.35 -22.69
CA SER A 66 -6.21 9.60 -21.24
C SER A 66 -4.81 9.86 -20.67
N VAL A 67 -3.80 9.12 -21.15
CA VAL A 67 -2.38 9.32 -20.80
C VAL A 67 -1.94 10.72 -21.24
N ASP A 68 -2.21 11.11 -22.48
CA ASP A 68 -1.81 12.41 -23.04
C ASP A 68 -2.44 13.57 -22.28
N LEU A 69 -3.73 13.47 -21.98
CA LEU A 69 -4.45 14.47 -21.19
C LEU A 69 -3.85 14.57 -19.78
N TYR A 70 -3.54 13.43 -19.16
CA TYR A 70 -2.96 13.42 -17.83
C TYR A 70 -1.56 14.02 -17.79
N ILE A 71 -0.71 13.73 -18.77
CA ILE A 71 0.61 14.34 -18.94
C ILE A 71 0.47 15.86 -19.05
N ASN A 72 -0.35 16.33 -19.99
CA ASN A 72 -0.50 17.74 -20.28
C ASN A 72 -1.12 18.53 -19.13
N LYS A 73 -2.13 17.97 -18.43
CA LYS A 73 -2.88 18.68 -17.38
C LYS A 73 -2.29 18.54 -15.99
N THR A 74 -1.65 17.40 -15.69
CA THR A 74 -1.28 17.05 -14.31
C THR A 74 0.23 16.96 -14.11
N LEU A 75 0.97 16.42 -15.09
CA LEU A 75 2.38 16.07 -14.89
C LEU A 75 3.36 17.23 -15.17
N GLY A 76 2.87 18.39 -15.63
CA GLY A 76 3.72 19.54 -15.96
C GLY A 76 4.58 20.09 -14.81
N THR A 77 4.20 19.85 -13.55
CA THR A 77 5.00 20.24 -12.36
C THR A 77 5.61 19.06 -11.63
N ALA A 78 5.50 17.85 -12.17
CA ALA A 78 5.97 16.65 -11.50
C ALA A 78 7.50 16.67 -11.38
N LYS A 79 7.99 16.36 -10.19
CA LYS A 79 9.41 16.17 -9.88
C LYS A 79 9.73 14.69 -9.67
N VAL A 80 8.75 13.91 -9.19
CA VAL A 80 8.85 12.47 -9.02
C VAL A 80 7.55 11.79 -9.47
N ILE A 81 7.69 10.75 -10.27
CA ILE A 81 6.61 9.88 -10.74
C ILE A 81 7.00 8.45 -10.38
N VAL A 82 6.14 7.81 -9.59
CA VAL A 82 6.22 6.37 -9.29
C VAL A 82 5.07 5.68 -10.01
N ALA A 83 5.37 4.66 -10.81
CA ALA A 83 4.35 3.80 -11.40
C ALA A 83 4.60 2.34 -11.00
N ARG A 84 3.63 1.73 -10.31
CA ARG A 84 3.64 0.30 -9.99
C ARG A 84 2.84 -0.47 -11.03
N ILE A 85 3.53 -1.32 -11.79
CA ILE A 85 2.99 -1.95 -13.00
C ILE A 85 2.95 -3.46 -12.78
N LEU A 86 1.75 -4.00 -12.62
CA LEU A 86 1.54 -5.45 -12.52
C LEU A 86 1.66 -6.09 -13.90
N GLY A 87 2.53 -7.08 -14.05
CA GLY A 87 2.80 -7.77 -15.32
C GLY A 87 3.86 -7.11 -16.22
N GLY A 88 4.53 -6.06 -15.73
CA GLY A 88 5.69 -5.46 -16.39
C GLY A 88 5.35 -4.54 -17.56
N LYS A 89 6.38 -4.20 -18.36
CA LYS A 89 6.29 -3.18 -19.43
C LYS A 89 5.12 -3.38 -20.40
N ASN A 90 4.83 -4.63 -20.76
CA ASN A 90 3.86 -4.95 -21.81
C ASN A 90 2.40 -4.66 -21.41
N TYR A 91 2.12 -4.46 -20.12
CA TYR A 91 0.76 -4.14 -19.65
C TYR A 91 0.35 -2.69 -19.87
N TRP A 92 1.31 -1.76 -19.96
CA TRP A 92 1.02 -0.34 -20.16
C TRP A 92 2.12 0.35 -20.99
N PRO A 93 2.40 -0.14 -22.22
CA PRO A 93 3.58 0.23 -22.98
C PRO A 93 3.60 1.71 -23.37
N TYR A 94 2.45 2.23 -23.83
CA TYR A 94 2.32 3.64 -24.25
C TYR A 94 2.57 4.61 -23.08
N GLY A 95 1.94 4.36 -21.93
CA GLY A 95 2.15 5.19 -20.75
C GLY A 95 3.60 5.18 -20.27
N ILE A 96 4.26 4.02 -20.27
CA ILE A 96 5.68 3.93 -19.91
C ILE A 96 6.57 4.73 -20.87
N GLU A 97 6.32 4.61 -22.17
CA GLU A 97 7.07 5.35 -23.19
C GLU A 97 6.92 6.86 -23.00
N GLN A 98 5.68 7.34 -22.88
CA GLN A 98 5.40 8.76 -22.69
C GLN A 98 5.97 9.30 -21.37
N LEU A 99 5.91 8.53 -20.28
CA LEU A 99 6.54 8.91 -19.02
C LEU A 99 8.07 8.97 -19.13
N ASN A 100 8.69 8.04 -19.86
CA ASN A 100 10.13 8.03 -20.07
C ASN A 100 10.58 9.26 -20.87
N GLU A 101 9.88 9.60 -21.95
CA GLU A 101 10.13 10.81 -22.73
C GLU A 101 9.97 12.08 -21.89
N LEU A 102 8.84 12.20 -21.18
CA LEU A 102 8.56 13.33 -20.28
C LEU A 102 9.66 13.48 -19.22
N SER A 103 10.13 12.37 -18.65
CA SER A 103 11.15 12.39 -17.62
C SER A 103 12.49 12.96 -18.09
N LYS A 104 12.84 12.73 -19.35
CA LYS A 104 14.06 13.27 -19.98
C LYS A 104 13.92 14.76 -20.25
N ILE A 105 12.78 15.19 -20.80
CA ILE A 105 12.52 16.58 -21.18
C ILE A 105 12.46 17.47 -19.92
N ASN A 106 11.75 17.02 -18.89
CA ASN A 106 11.46 17.82 -17.70
C ASN A 106 12.35 17.48 -16.49
N ASN A 107 13.37 16.63 -16.66
CA ASN A 107 14.27 16.17 -15.59
C ASN A 107 13.53 15.60 -14.37
N ILE A 108 12.56 14.70 -14.62
CA ILE A 108 11.70 14.10 -13.59
C ILE A 108 12.31 12.80 -13.07
N LYS A 109 12.29 12.64 -11.74
CA LYS A 109 12.21 11.40 -10.94
C LYS A 109 11.34 10.28 -11.50
N LEU A 110 11.73 9.49 -12.51
CA LEU A 110 10.89 8.36 -12.98
C LEU A 110 11.32 7.04 -12.34
N ILE A 111 10.39 6.43 -11.60
CA ILE A 111 10.55 5.17 -10.88
C ILE A 111 9.43 4.22 -11.31
N LEU A 112 9.77 3.20 -12.10
CA LEU A 112 8.84 2.18 -12.57
C LEU A 112 9.08 0.90 -11.75
N LEU A 113 8.14 0.51 -10.92
CA LEU A 113 8.29 -0.65 -10.03
C LEU A 113 7.36 -1.78 -10.48
N PRO A 114 7.75 -3.05 -10.29
CA PRO A 114 6.81 -4.15 -10.46
C PRO A 114 5.68 -4.06 -9.42
N GLY A 115 4.49 -4.49 -9.83
CA GLY A 115 3.32 -4.59 -8.97
C GLY A 115 3.34 -5.80 -8.01
N ASP A 116 4.24 -6.76 -8.21
CA ASP A 116 4.39 -7.97 -7.42
C ASP A 116 5.73 -8.01 -6.63
N ASP A 117 6.02 -9.16 -6.01
CA ASP A 117 7.22 -9.41 -5.21
C ASP A 117 8.41 -9.92 -6.05
N LYS A 118 8.31 -9.88 -7.39
CA LYS A 118 9.38 -10.30 -8.28
C LYS A 118 10.12 -9.08 -8.84
N PRO A 119 11.46 -9.10 -8.87
CA PRO A 119 12.21 -8.03 -9.50
C PRO A 119 11.95 -8.01 -11.00
N ASP A 120 11.83 -6.81 -11.57
CA ASP A 120 11.70 -6.59 -13.01
C ASP A 120 12.84 -5.69 -13.49
N ASN A 121 13.83 -6.31 -14.15
CA ASN A 121 15.00 -5.60 -14.66
C ASN A 121 14.67 -4.66 -15.83
N ILE A 122 13.60 -4.92 -16.58
CA ILE A 122 13.19 -4.04 -17.69
C ILE A 122 12.65 -2.73 -17.10
N LEU A 123 11.79 -2.80 -16.08
CA LEU A 123 11.27 -1.62 -15.40
C LEU A 123 12.40 -0.84 -14.68
N PHE A 124 13.36 -1.55 -14.09
CA PHE A 124 14.55 -0.94 -13.50
C PHE A 124 15.35 -0.14 -14.56
N GLN A 125 15.66 -0.75 -15.71
CA GLN A 125 16.41 -0.08 -16.78
C GLN A 125 15.69 1.12 -17.40
N LEU A 126 14.35 1.14 -17.35
CA LEU A 126 13.53 2.26 -17.82
C LEU A 126 13.33 3.35 -16.76
N SER A 127 13.68 3.07 -15.50
CA SER A 127 13.73 4.06 -14.42
C SER A 127 15.01 4.89 -14.51
N ASN A 128 15.03 6.06 -13.89
CA ASN A 128 16.18 6.98 -13.96
C ASN A 128 16.73 7.40 -12.57
N VAL A 129 16.62 6.47 -11.62
CA VAL A 129 17.21 6.55 -10.27
C VAL A 129 18.32 5.53 -10.11
N ASP A 130 19.18 5.71 -9.10
CA ASP A 130 20.20 4.71 -8.77
C ASP A 130 19.59 3.42 -8.19
N SER A 131 20.39 2.35 -8.20
CA SER A 131 19.99 1.02 -7.74
C SER A 131 19.52 1.01 -6.28
N ASP A 132 20.17 1.77 -5.40
CA ASP A 132 19.82 1.78 -3.97
C ASP A 132 18.46 2.45 -3.76
N THR A 133 18.23 3.60 -4.39
CA THR A 133 16.93 4.29 -4.39
C THR A 133 15.82 3.39 -4.93
N TYR A 134 16.07 2.69 -6.04
CA TYR A 134 15.10 1.78 -6.64
C TYR A 134 14.73 0.63 -5.69
N ASN A 135 15.74 -0.04 -5.13
CA ASN A 135 15.56 -1.19 -4.26
C ASN A 135 14.92 -0.83 -2.92
N ASP A 136 15.28 0.33 -2.34
CA ASP A 136 14.65 0.85 -1.12
C ASP A 136 13.15 1.06 -1.34
N LEU A 137 12.79 1.77 -2.41
CA LEU A 137 11.38 2.05 -2.75
C LEU A 137 10.61 0.77 -3.05
N TRP A 138 11.15 -0.13 -3.87
CA TRP A 138 10.52 -1.42 -4.15
C TRP A 138 10.27 -2.21 -2.86
N SER A 139 11.26 -2.24 -1.96
CA SER A 139 11.19 -2.95 -0.70
C SER A 139 10.13 -2.39 0.26
N TYR A 140 9.95 -1.07 0.35
CA TYR A 140 8.85 -0.50 1.14
C TYR A 140 7.48 -0.99 0.65
N PHE A 141 7.27 -0.98 -0.67
CA PHE A 141 5.98 -1.36 -1.24
C PHE A 141 5.76 -2.88 -1.24
N ASN A 142 6.84 -3.67 -1.31
CA ASN A 142 6.76 -5.13 -1.20
C ASN A 142 6.48 -5.58 0.25
N GLU A 143 7.14 -4.97 1.24
CA GLU A 143 6.84 -5.26 2.64
C GLU A 143 5.45 -4.76 3.03
N GLY A 144 5.04 -3.61 2.48
CA GLY A 144 3.74 -3.01 2.71
C GLY A 144 3.54 -2.53 4.15
N GLY A 145 2.30 -2.20 4.50
CA GLY A 145 1.93 -1.66 5.79
C GLY A 145 2.10 -0.15 5.89
N LEU A 146 1.30 0.46 6.77
CA LEU A 146 1.18 1.90 6.90
C LEU A 146 2.53 2.60 7.18
N ASP A 147 3.35 2.05 8.08
CA ASP A 147 4.65 2.63 8.43
C ASP A 147 5.63 2.63 7.25
N ASN A 148 5.71 1.54 6.50
CA ASN A 148 6.55 1.47 5.30
C ASN A 148 6.06 2.41 4.22
N THR A 149 4.74 2.54 4.03
CA THR A 149 4.18 3.51 3.07
C THR A 149 4.47 4.95 3.48
N ILE A 150 4.41 5.28 4.78
CA ILE A 150 4.80 6.60 5.29
C ILE A 150 6.28 6.86 4.97
N ASN A 151 7.16 5.89 5.24
CA ASN A 151 8.59 6.02 4.95
C ASN A 151 8.86 6.10 3.45
N ALA A 152 8.14 5.34 2.60
CA ALA A 152 8.24 5.45 1.14
C ALA A 152 7.90 6.86 0.67
N LEU A 153 6.79 7.43 1.15
CA LEU A 153 6.43 8.83 0.85
C LEU A 153 7.53 9.79 1.32
N GLN A 154 8.02 9.65 2.56
CA GLN A 154 9.15 10.47 3.04
C GLN A 154 10.39 10.32 2.16
N TYR A 155 10.65 9.14 1.60
CA TYR A 155 11.73 8.90 0.65
C TYR A 155 11.52 9.68 -0.64
N LEU A 156 10.30 9.69 -1.19
CA LEU A 156 9.98 10.49 -2.38
C LEU A 156 10.15 12.00 -2.12
N LYS A 157 9.83 12.46 -0.91
CA LYS A 157 10.15 13.83 -0.48
C LYS A 157 11.66 14.06 -0.34
N TYR A 158 12.41 13.09 0.17
CA TYR A 158 13.87 13.13 0.24
C TYR A 158 14.49 13.25 -1.15
N ILE A 159 14.00 12.53 -2.17
CA ILE A 159 14.46 12.66 -3.56
C ILE A 159 14.36 14.10 -4.07
N ILE A 160 13.30 14.83 -3.70
CA ILE A 160 13.09 16.23 -4.12
C ILE A 160 13.94 17.22 -3.31
N THR A 161 14.05 16.98 -2.00
CA THR A 161 14.57 17.98 -1.04
C THR A 161 16.02 17.72 -0.62
N ASN A 162 16.50 16.50 -0.84
CA ASN A 162 17.76 15.96 -0.33
C ASN A 162 17.92 16.10 1.19
N LYS A 163 16.80 16.03 1.94
CA LYS A 163 16.75 16.17 3.40
C LYS A 163 15.93 15.06 4.04
N ASP A 164 16.33 14.67 5.25
CA ASP A 164 15.61 13.72 6.11
C ASP A 164 15.37 12.36 5.42
N LYS A 165 16.45 11.68 4.99
CA LYS A 165 16.34 10.32 4.42
C LYS A 165 15.69 9.38 5.44
N PRO A 166 14.59 8.69 5.10
CA PRO A 166 13.89 7.81 6.03
C PRO A 166 14.67 6.52 6.32
N PRO A 167 14.38 5.83 7.43
CA PRO A 167 15.01 4.55 7.77
C PRO A 167 14.55 3.44 6.83
N LEU A 168 15.40 2.45 6.58
CA LEU A 168 15.14 1.31 5.69
C LEU A 168 13.79 0.61 5.96
N PRO A 169 13.20 -0.02 4.91
CA PRO A 169 11.96 -0.80 5.02
C PRO A 169 11.99 -1.82 6.16
N LYS A 170 10.89 -1.93 6.89
CA LYS A 170 10.74 -2.89 7.98
C LYS A 170 9.95 -4.10 7.51
N SER A 171 10.51 -5.29 7.73
CA SER A 171 9.82 -6.51 7.37
C SER A 171 8.63 -6.79 8.28
N ILE A 172 7.48 -7.10 7.69
CA ILE A 172 6.31 -7.57 8.44
C ILE A 172 6.41 -9.09 8.54
N LEU A 173 6.36 -9.61 9.77
CA LEU A 173 6.49 -11.05 10.02
C LEU A 173 5.41 -11.85 9.25
N PRO A 174 5.69 -13.09 8.81
CA PRO A 174 4.67 -13.93 8.17
C PRO A 174 3.47 -14.26 9.07
N ILE A 175 3.64 -14.25 10.38
CA ILE A 175 2.59 -14.36 11.39
C ILE A 175 2.92 -13.41 12.53
N GLY A 176 1.90 -12.79 13.12
CA GLY A 176 2.10 -11.90 14.25
C GLY A 176 0.80 -11.56 14.96
N ILE A 177 0.96 -10.86 16.08
CA ILE A 177 -0.14 -10.32 16.86
C ILE A 177 -0.49 -8.95 16.29
N TYR A 178 -1.77 -8.61 16.27
CA TYR A 178 -2.28 -7.33 15.83
C TYR A 178 -3.02 -6.59 16.93
N TRP A 179 -2.89 -5.27 16.94
CA TRP A 179 -3.80 -4.40 17.68
C TRP A 179 -4.02 -3.08 16.92
N PRO A 180 -5.24 -2.52 16.92
CA PRO A 180 -5.55 -1.30 16.19
C PRO A 180 -4.61 -0.14 16.55
N ASN A 181 -4.10 0.55 15.53
CA ASN A 181 -3.21 1.71 15.64
C ASN A 181 -1.88 1.46 16.37
N ILE A 182 -1.48 0.20 16.53
CA ILE A 182 -0.18 -0.18 17.08
C ILE A 182 0.53 -0.98 16.00
N GLY A 183 1.77 -0.58 15.68
CA GLY A 183 2.61 -1.30 14.72
C GLY A 183 3.06 -2.64 15.28
N ASN A 184 4.35 -2.81 15.52
CA ASN A 184 4.86 -4.02 16.16
C ASN A 184 4.37 -4.10 17.61
N ILE A 185 3.55 -5.11 17.91
CA ILE A 185 3.04 -5.37 19.25
C ILE A 185 3.39 -6.79 19.69
N ASP A 186 3.74 -6.95 20.96
CA ASP A 186 3.98 -8.26 21.55
C ASP A 186 2.83 -8.71 22.46
N ILE A 187 2.91 -9.95 22.92
CA ILE A 187 1.88 -10.53 23.80
C ILE A 187 1.83 -9.87 25.18
N LYS A 188 2.95 -9.32 25.68
CA LYS A 188 2.97 -8.63 26.98
C LYS A 188 2.15 -7.34 26.87
N ASP A 189 2.23 -6.65 25.74
CA ASP A 189 1.46 -5.43 25.49
C ASP A 189 -0.02 -5.71 25.27
N ILE A 190 -0.38 -6.79 24.58
CA ILE A 190 -1.78 -7.24 24.50
C ILE A 190 -2.34 -7.53 25.90
N LYS A 191 -1.59 -8.28 26.72
CA LYS A 191 -2.06 -8.66 28.06
C LYS A 191 -2.34 -7.47 28.97
N LYS A 192 -1.61 -6.35 28.82
CA LYS A 192 -1.90 -5.11 29.57
C LYS A 192 -3.27 -4.51 29.25
N ARG A 193 -3.86 -4.88 28.11
CA ARG A 193 -5.18 -4.43 27.66
C ARG A 193 -6.30 -5.39 28.07
N TRP A 194 -5.95 -6.55 28.60
CA TRP A 194 -6.94 -7.51 29.06
C TRP A 194 -7.49 -7.14 30.42
N VAL A 195 -8.80 -7.29 30.54
CA VAL A 195 -9.51 -7.16 31.81
C VAL A 195 -9.54 -8.52 32.49
N LYS A 196 -9.23 -8.54 33.79
CA LYS A 196 -9.23 -9.76 34.59
C LYS A 196 -10.63 -10.39 34.58
N ASN A 197 -10.69 -11.72 34.44
CA ASN A 197 -11.90 -12.53 34.39
C ASN A 197 -12.78 -12.36 33.14
N TYR A 198 -12.42 -11.49 32.19
CA TYR A 198 -13.12 -11.45 30.90
C TYR A 198 -12.69 -12.65 30.04
N PRO A 199 -13.64 -13.35 29.39
CA PRO A 199 -13.33 -14.42 28.43
C PRO A 199 -12.45 -13.90 27.29
N LEU A 200 -11.58 -14.75 26.77
CA LEU A 200 -10.64 -14.43 25.70
C LEU A 200 -11.13 -14.96 24.35
N VAL A 201 -11.20 -14.09 23.36
CA VAL A 201 -11.50 -14.46 21.98
C VAL A 201 -10.25 -14.36 21.12
N GLY A 202 -9.84 -15.49 20.53
CA GLY A 202 -8.83 -15.51 19.47
C GLY A 202 -9.43 -15.02 18.15
N ILE A 203 -8.72 -14.18 17.41
CA ILE A 203 -9.18 -13.70 16.09
C ILE A 203 -8.09 -14.01 15.08
N THR A 204 -8.40 -14.70 13.98
CA THR A 204 -7.42 -14.98 12.92
C THR A 204 -7.81 -14.30 11.61
N PHE A 205 -6.86 -13.67 10.93
CA PHE A 205 -7.10 -13.02 9.64
C PHE A 205 -5.85 -13.03 8.74
N TYR A 206 -6.00 -12.66 7.47
CA TYR A 206 -4.87 -12.64 6.54
C TYR A 206 -3.93 -11.45 6.78
N ARG A 207 -2.62 -11.71 6.73
CA ARG A 207 -1.56 -10.68 6.76
C ARG A 207 -1.76 -9.60 5.69
N ALA A 208 -2.30 -9.96 4.54
CA ALA A 208 -2.57 -9.02 3.45
C ALA A 208 -3.44 -7.84 3.89
N LEU A 209 -4.42 -8.04 4.79
CA LEU A 209 -5.25 -6.95 5.33
C LEU A 209 -4.42 -5.97 6.18
N PHE A 210 -3.46 -6.48 6.95
CA PHE A 210 -2.54 -5.65 7.71
C PHE A 210 -1.58 -4.89 6.78
N GLN A 211 -1.03 -5.56 5.76
CA GLN A 211 -0.15 -4.93 4.76
C GLN A 211 -0.85 -3.83 3.94
N SER A 212 -2.13 -4.01 3.61
CA SER A 212 -2.92 -2.99 2.88
C SER A 212 -3.57 -1.95 3.78
N ASN A 213 -3.40 -2.05 5.11
CA ASN A 213 -4.12 -1.26 6.11
C ASN A 213 -5.66 -1.33 5.97
N GLN A 214 -6.19 -2.46 5.52
CA GLN A 214 -7.62 -2.76 5.42
C GLN A 214 -8.10 -3.56 6.64
N THR A 215 -7.82 -3.01 7.82
CA THR A 215 -8.07 -3.64 9.12
C THR A 215 -9.32 -3.11 9.82
N SER A 216 -10.09 -2.21 9.21
CA SER A 216 -11.27 -1.58 9.83
C SER A 216 -12.29 -2.58 10.40
N THR A 217 -12.52 -3.70 9.71
CA THR A 217 -13.40 -4.78 10.21
C THR A 217 -12.82 -5.47 11.43
N ILE A 218 -11.50 -5.69 11.45
CA ILE A 218 -10.77 -6.28 12.58
C ILE A 218 -10.83 -5.33 13.78
N ASP A 219 -10.59 -4.03 13.55
CA ASP A 219 -10.64 -2.99 14.57
C ASP A 219 -12.02 -2.91 15.21
N SER A 220 -13.06 -2.90 14.39
CA SER A 220 -14.45 -2.86 14.84
C SER A 220 -14.81 -4.12 15.63
N LEU A 221 -14.33 -5.30 15.20
CA LEU A 221 -14.57 -6.54 15.92
C LEU A 221 -13.90 -6.53 17.30
N ILE A 222 -12.64 -6.11 17.40
CA ILE A 222 -11.91 -6.00 18.67
C ILE A 222 -12.63 -5.02 19.61
N LEU A 223 -13.06 -3.88 19.10
CA LEU A 223 -13.77 -2.87 19.88
C LEU A 223 -15.13 -3.38 20.38
N SER A 224 -15.92 -4.00 19.52
CA SER A 224 -17.22 -4.57 19.89
C SER A 224 -17.08 -5.70 20.92
N LEU A 225 -16.10 -6.59 20.77
CA LEU A 225 -15.79 -7.62 21.76
C LEU A 225 -15.44 -6.99 23.12
N GLY A 226 -14.63 -5.94 23.13
CA GLY A 226 -14.29 -5.21 24.35
C GLY A 226 -15.52 -4.61 25.05
N ASN A 227 -16.45 -4.03 24.28
CA ASN A 227 -17.70 -3.45 24.80
C ASN A 227 -18.64 -4.51 25.40
N GLU A 228 -18.62 -5.73 24.85
CA GLU A 228 -19.42 -6.86 25.33
C GLU A 228 -18.72 -7.68 26.44
N GLY A 229 -17.57 -7.22 26.93
CA GLY A 229 -16.89 -7.86 28.05
C GLY A 229 -15.94 -9.00 27.68
N PHE A 230 -15.35 -8.97 26.48
CA PHE A 230 -14.37 -9.95 26.01
C PHE A 230 -12.98 -9.34 25.83
N ASN A 231 -11.96 -10.11 26.19
CA ASN A 231 -10.58 -9.88 25.79
C ASN A 231 -10.37 -10.37 24.35
N SER A 232 -9.42 -9.79 23.62
CA SER A 232 -9.08 -10.23 22.26
C SER A 232 -7.60 -10.61 22.12
N LEU A 233 -7.34 -11.65 21.35
CA LEU A 233 -6.02 -12.04 20.83
C LEU A 233 -6.06 -12.12 19.31
N PRO A 234 -5.84 -10.99 18.60
CA PRO A 234 -5.84 -10.95 17.14
C PRO A 234 -4.50 -11.40 16.58
N LEU A 235 -4.53 -12.37 15.67
CA LEU A 235 -3.39 -12.93 14.97
C LEU A 235 -3.60 -12.77 13.46
N TYR A 236 -2.61 -12.21 12.78
CA TYR A 236 -2.56 -12.23 11.32
C TYR A 236 -1.57 -13.30 10.84
N ALA A 237 -1.84 -13.91 9.68
CA ALA A 237 -0.86 -14.79 9.03
C ALA A 237 -0.88 -14.67 7.51
N LYS A 238 0.28 -14.85 6.85
CA LYS A 238 0.40 -14.90 5.39
C LYS A 238 -0.39 -16.07 4.82
N SER A 239 -0.33 -17.22 5.49
CA SER A 239 -1.10 -18.41 5.16
C SER A 239 -1.12 -19.38 6.34
N PHE A 240 -2.29 -19.89 6.69
CA PHE A 240 -2.43 -21.00 7.65
C PHE A 240 -2.26 -22.38 7.00
N LYS A 241 -1.84 -22.46 5.72
CA LYS A 241 -1.33 -23.70 5.12
C LYS A 241 0.16 -23.93 5.44
N ASP A 242 0.87 -22.87 5.82
CA ASP A 242 2.28 -22.96 6.23
C ASP A 242 2.36 -23.52 7.67
N LYS A 243 3.03 -24.68 7.81
CA LYS A 243 3.24 -25.36 9.09
C LYS A 243 3.89 -24.47 10.15
N LYS A 244 4.77 -23.53 9.77
CA LYS A 244 5.42 -22.61 10.72
C LYS A 244 4.42 -21.62 11.30
N ASN A 245 3.56 -21.04 10.47
CA ASN A 245 2.52 -20.12 10.92
C ASN A 245 1.51 -20.84 11.81
N VAL A 246 1.08 -22.05 11.41
CA VAL A 246 0.19 -22.89 12.23
C VAL A 246 0.81 -23.19 13.58
N ALA A 247 2.07 -23.62 13.64
CA ALA A 247 2.75 -23.94 14.89
C ALA A 247 2.78 -22.74 15.86
N ILE A 248 3.04 -21.53 15.36
CA ILE A 248 3.04 -20.31 16.18
C ILE A 248 1.64 -19.97 16.69
N ALA A 249 0.63 -20.02 15.82
CA ALA A 249 -0.77 -19.77 16.21
C ALA A 249 -1.24 -20.79 17.26
N SER A 250 -1.01 -22.09 17.01
CA SER A 250 -1.34 -23.16 17.93
C SER A 250 -0.62 -22.98 19.27
N HIS A 251 0.67 -22.62 19.27
CA HIS A 251 1.39 -22.34 20.51
C HIS A 251 0.73 -21.21 21.32
N LEU A 252 0.36 -20.11 20.67
CA LEU A 252 -0.31 -18.98 21.34
C LEU A 252 -1.69 -19.39 21.87
N PHE A 253 -2.50 -20.08 21.08
CA PHE A 253 -3.83 -20.52 21.51
C PHE A 253 -3.78 -21.60 22.58
N SER A 254 -2.85 -22.54 22.54
CA SER A 254 -2.65 -23.50 23.63
C SER A 254 -2.16 -22.82 24.92
N LYS A 255 -1.32 -21.79 24.81
CA LYS A 255 -0.76 -21.08 25.97
C LYS A 255 -1.78 -20.16 26.66
N TYR A 256 -2.62 -19.48 25.88
CA TYR A 256 -3.58 -18.49 26.41
C TYR A 256 -5.02 -18.99 26.45
N ASN A 257 -5.29 -20.16 25.88
CA ASN A 257 -6.54 -20.91 25.95
C ASN A 257 -7.78 -20.03 25.73
N PRO A 258 -7.96 -19.43 24.54
CA PRO A 258 -9.13 -18.61 24.25
C PRO A 258 -10.42 -19.45 24.36
N ASP A 259 -11.46 -18.85 24.93
CA ASP A 259 -12.79 -19.44 25.09
C ASP A 259 -13.51 -19.62 23.76
N ALA A 260 -13.18 -18.78 22.77
CA ALA A 260 -13.68 -18.88 21.41
C ALA A 260 -12.64 -18.41 20.39
N ILE A 261 -12.75 -18.89 19.15
CA ILE A 261 -11.91 -18.43 18.02
C ILE A 261 -12.84 -17.94 16.90
N ILE A 262 -12.63 -16.70 16.46
CA ILE A 262 -13.27 -16.13 15.27
C ILE A 262 -12.26 -16.16 14.13
N ASN A 263 -12.53 -17.00 13.14
CA ASN A 263 -11.69 -17.12 11.96
C ASN A 263 -12.22 -16.30 10.78
N LEU A 264 -11.43 -15.33 10.33
CA LEU A 264 -11.73 -14.42 9.22
C LEU A 264 -10.85 -14.70 7.99
N THR A 265 -10.22 -15.88 7.90
CA THR A 265 -9.48 -16.26 6.69
C THR A 265 -10.34 -16.88 5.60
N GLY A 266 -11.65 -17.07 5.83
CA GLY A 266 -12.57 -17.62 4.83
C GLY A 266 -12.34 -19.10 4.47
N PHE A 267 -11.47 -19.79 5.22
CA PHE A 267 -11.15 -21.22 5.13
C PHE A 267 -10.99 -21.78 6.54
#